data_AF-A0A7Y7CU73-F1
#
_entry.id   AF-A0A7Y7CU73-F1
#
_cell.length_a   1.000
_cell.length_b   1.000
_cell.length_c   1.000
_cell.angle_alpha   90.00
_cell.angle_beta   90.00
_cell.angle_gamma   90.00
#
_symmetry.space_group_name_H-M   'P 1'
#
loop_
_entity.id
_entity.type
_entity.pdbx_description
1 polymer ?
#
loop_
_entity_poly.entity_id
_entity_poly.type
_entity_poly.pdbx_seq_one_letter_code
_entity_poly.pdbx_strand_id
1 'polypeptide(L)' 'MTAQVISISRYGLIEVDGVERLAIFKAGRWEIDKTCESINDLADRGLIGESTLRLWVTIRKRPSSKAQNS' A
#
# COMPACT_ATOMS: atom_id res chain seq x y z
N MET A 1 -18.01 -19.00 14.69
CA MET A 1 -17.38 -18.78 13.37
C MET A 1 -16.03 -18.12 13.59
N THR A 2 -14.93 -18.80 13.28
CA THR A 2 -13.58 -18.26 13.37
C THR A 2 -13.14 -17.79 12.00
N ALA A 3 -12.83 -16.49 11.85
CA ALA A 3 -12.26 -15.96 10.62
C ALA A 3 -10.77 -16.30 10.57
N GLN A 4 -10.29 -16.84 9.45
CA GLN A 4 -8.87 -17.02 9.19
C GLN A 4 -8.35 -15.90 8.29
N VAL A 5 -7.19 -15.35 8.62
CA VAL A 5 -6.51 -14.37 7.77
C VAL A 5 -5.82 -15.13 6.63
N ILE A 6 -6.37 -15.01 5.41
CA ILE A 6 -5.90 -15.77 4.24
C ILE A 6 -4.67 -15.13 3.58
N SER A 7 -4.49 -13.80 3.67
CA SER A 7 -3.25 -13.14 3.22
C SER A 7 -3.07 -11.78 3.88
N ILE A 8 -1.83 -11.41 4.22
CA ILE A 8 -1.48 -10.05 4.63
C ILE A 8 -1.15 -9.27 3.36
N SER A 9 -2.02 -8.34 2.97
CA SER A 9 -1.71 -7.42 1.89
C SER A 9 -0.71 -6.36 2.37
N ARG A 10 0.40 -6.18 1.64
CA ARG A 10 1.43 -5.18 1.97
C ARG A 10 1.56 -4.19 0.82
N TYR A 11 1.43 -2.91 1.12
CA TYR A 11 1.74 -1.86 0.14
C TYR A 11 3.25 -1.63 0.08
N GLY A 12 3.75 -1.29 -1.10
CA GLY A 12 5.15 -0.99 -1.36
C GLY A 12 5.29 -0.07 -2.57
N LEU A 13 6.49 0.47 -2.75
CA LEU A 13 6.86 1.17 -3.97
C LEU A 13 7.63 0.21 -4.88
N ILE A 14 7.27 0.20 -6.15
CA ILE A 14 7.97 -0.51 -7.21
C ILE A 14 8.38 0.49 -8.27
N GLU A 15 9.46 0.23 -8.99
CA GLU A 15 9.84 1.01 -10.16
C GLU A 15 9.16 0.43 -11.40
N VAL A 16 8.45 1.27 -12.15
CA VAL A 16 7.85 0.94 -13.45
C VAL A 16 8.28 2.02 -14.43
N ASP A 17 9.04 1.65 -15.46
CA ASP A 17 9.57 2.56 -16.48
C ASP A 17 10.33 3.77 -15.90
N GLY A 18 11.11 3.55 -14.83
CA GLY A 18 11.88 4.59 -14.15
C GLY A 18 11.06 5.52 -13.23
N VAL A 19 9.78 5.21 -13.00
CA VAL A 19 8.89 5.96 -12.11
C VAL A 19 8.52 5.09 -10.91
N GLU A 20 8.65 5.63 -9.69
CA GLU A 20 8.16 4.95 -8.49
C GLU A 20 6.62 4.93 -8.48
N ARG A 21 6.04 3.73 -8.36
CA ARG A 21 4.60 3.48 -8.33
C ARG A 21 4.22 2.73 -7.06
N LEU A 22 3.07 3.07 -6.49
CA LEU A 22 2.46 2.28 -5.43
C LEU A 22 1.97 0.95 -6.00
N ALA A 23 2.26 -0.13 -5.29
CA ALA A 23 1.77 -1.47 -5.59
C ALA A 23 1.39 -2.21 -4.30
N ILE A 24 0.57 -3.24 -4.45
CA ILE A 24 0.14 -4.14 -3.38
C ILE A 24 0.72 -5.54 -3.61
N PHE A 25 1.35 -6.09 -2.59
CA PHE A 25 1.76 -7.48 -2.56
C PHE A 25 0.58 -8.34 -2.10
N LYS A 26 0.08 -9.20 -2.98
CA LYS A 26 -1.04 -10.10 -2.73
C LYS A 26 -0.80 -11.42 -3.46
N ALA A 27 -1.16 -12.54 -2.83
CA ALA A 27 -1.05 -13.87 -3.42
C ALA A 27 0.35 -14.20 -4.01
N GLY A 28 1.42 -13.73 -3.35
CA GLY A 28 2.80 -14.03 -3.74
C GLY A 28 3.37 -13.15 -4.87
N ARG A 29 2.63 -12.15 -5.35
CA ARG A 29 3.09 -11.23 -6.41
C ARG A 29 2.76 -9.78 -6.12
N TRP A 30 3.49 -8.89 -6.75
CA TRP A 30 3.19 -7.46 -6.77
C TRP A 30 2.18 -7.16 -7.88
N GLU A 31 1.13 -6.43 -7.53
CA GLU A 31 0.09 -6.00 -8.45
C GLU A 31 -0.20 -4.51 -8.21
N ILE A 32 -0.66 -3.81 -9.24
CA ILE A 32 -1.28 -2.50 -9.09
C ILE A 32 -2.79 -2.75 -9.10
N ASP A 33 -3.41 -2.70 -7.93
CA ASP A 33 -4.88 -2.79 -7.82
C ASP A 33 -5.54 -1.43 -8.06
N LYS A 34 -6.88 -1.40 -8.12
CA LYS A 34 -7.64 -0.15 -8.33
C LYS A 34 -7.31 0.97 -7.33
N THR A 35 -6.93 0.61 -6.10
CA THR A 35 -6.53 1.58 -5.07
C THR A 35 -5.19 2.20 -5.44
N CYS A 36 -4.22 1.37 -5.81
CA CYS A 36 -2.90 1.80 -6.25
C CYS A 36 -2.99 2.62 -7.55
N GLU A 37 -3.81 2.21 -8.52
CA GLU A 37 -4.07 2.97 -9.75
C GLU A 37 -4.55 4.39 -9.46
N SER A 38 -5.55 4.53 -8.58
CA SER A 38 -6.11 5.84 -8.23
C SER A 38 -5.07 6.75 -7.58
N ILE A 39 -4.25 6.21 -6.67
CA ILE A 39 -3.19 6.98 -6.00
C ILE A 39 -2.08 7.35 -6.98
N ASN A 40 -1.68 6.42 -7.85
CA ASN A 40 -0.68 6.65 -8.87
C ASN A 40 -1.14 7.70 -9.90
N ASP A 41 -2.42 7.73 -10.29
CA ASP A 41 -2.99 8.77 -11.16
C ASP A 41 -2.93 10.16 -10.49
N LEU A 42 -3.18 10.25 -9.17
CA LEU A 42 -2.99 11.50 -8.44
C LEU A 42 -1.52 11.96 -8.45
N ALA A 43 -0.57 11.02 -8.35
CA ALA A 43 0.85 11.32 -8.41
C ALA A 43 1.27 11.80 -9.81
N ASP A 44 0.79 11.13 -10.86
CA ASP A 44 1.06 11.49 -12.26
C ASP A 44 0.50 12.87 -12.62
N ARG A 45 -0.63 13.24 -12.03
CA ARG A 45 -1.23 14.58 -12.17
C ARG A 45 -0.50 15.65 -11.33
N GLY A 46 0.52 15.26 -10.56
CA GLY A 46 1.25 16.16 -9.66
C GLY A 46 0.42 16.65 -8.46
N LEU A 47 -0.71 16.01 -8.16
CA LEU A 47 -1.57 16.36 -7.03
C LEU A 47 -1.01 15.84 -5.70
N ILE A 48 -0.19 14.79 -5.76
CA ILE A 48 0.55 14.26 -4.62
C ILE A 48 2.00 13.99 -5.02
N GLY A 49 2.92 14.10 -4.06
CA GLY A 49 4.34 13.83 -4.28
C GLY A 49 4.77 12.45 -3.80
N GLU A 50 6.02 12.11 -4.09
CA GLU A 50 6.68 10.87 -3.66
C GLU A 50 6.58 10.65 -2.13
N SER A 51 6.69 11.72 -1.34
CA SER A 51 6.53 11.66 0.11
C SER A 51 5.15 11.13 0.54
N THR A 52 4.10 11.46 -0.21
CA THR A 52 2.75 10.93 0.01
C THR A 52 2.70 9.44 -0.29
N LEU A 53 3.32 8.98 -1.39
CA LEU A 53 3.40 7.55 -1.72
C LEU A 53 4.15 6.76 -0.63
N ARG A 54 5.25 7.29 -0.12
CA ARG A 54 6.01 6.69 1.00
C ARG A 54 5.20 6.63 2.30
N LEU A 55 4.37 7.64 2.56
CA LEU A 55 3.44 7.64 3.70
C LEU A 55 2.38 6.53 3.56
N TRP A 56 1.84 6.30 2.36
CA TRP A 56 0.89 5.21 2.12
C TRP A 56 1.47 3.84 2.48
N VAL A 57 2.71 3.58 2.10
CA VAL A 57 3.45 2.36 2.48
C VAL A 57 3.63 2.25 3.99
N THR A 58 3.90 3.37 4.66
CA THR A 58 4.21 3.39 6.11
C THR A 58 2.96 3.23 6.97
N ILE A 59 1.87 3.93 6.64
CA ILE A 59 0.61 3.90 7.41
C ILE A 59 -0.01 2.50 7.39
N ARG A 60 0.08 1.81 6.24
CA ARG A 60 -0.48 0.46 6.06
C ARG A 60 0.42 -0.66 6.62
N LYS A 61 1.64 -0.35 7.07
CA LYS A 61 2.53 -1.29 7.77
C LYS A 61 2.22 -1.44 9.25
N ARG A 62 1.40 -0.57 9.85
CA ARG A 62 1.00 -0.70 11.26
C ARG A 62 -0.19 -1.67 11.37
N PRO A 63 -0.04 -2.87 11.96
CA PRO A 63 -1.19 -3.48 12.61
C PRO A 63 -1.64 -2.51 13.71
N SER A 64 -2.94 -2.26 13.83
CA SER A 64 -3.47 -1.48 14.94
C SER A 64 -3.21 -2.22 16.25
N SER A 65 -2.09 -1.93 16.91
CA SER A 65 -1.92 -2.24 18.31
C SER A 65 -2.73 -1.22 19.12
N LYS A 66 -4.03 -1.44 19.26
CA LYS A 66 -4.81 -0.92 20.38
C LYS A 66 -5.35 -2.10 21.16
N ALA A 67 -4.69 -2.43 22.26
CA ALA A 67 -5.26 -2.93 23.52
C ALA A 67 -4.15 -3.62 24.33
N GLN A 68 -3.50 -2.89 25.23
CA GLN A 68 -3.21 -3.43 26.55
C GLN A 68 -3.67 -2.39 27.56
N ASN A 69 -4.85 -2.70 28.09
CA ASN A 69 -5.40 -2.21 29.34
C ASN A 69 -4.61 -2.84 30.49
N SER A 70 -4.56 -2.13 31.62
CA SER A 70 -3.97 -2.51 32.93
C SER A 70 -2.48 -2.22 33.14
#